data_AF-A0A9W9U028-F1
#
_entry.id   AF-A0A9W9U028-F1
#
_cell.length_a   1.000
_cell.length_b   1.000
_cell.length_c   1.000
_cell.angle_alpha   90.00
_cell.angle_beta   90.00
_cell.angle_gamma   90.00
#
_symmetry.space_group_name_H-M   'P 1'
#
loop_
_entity.id
_entity.type
_entity.pdbx_description
1 polymer ?
#
loop_
_entity_poly.entity_id
_entity_poly.type
_entity_poly.pdbx_seq_one_letter_code
_entity_poly.pdbx_strand_id
1 'polypeptide(L)'
;MPSATIASTGPRPRKGTFQEIPVSSTSHPDNPIPEEPRGVRSLSVTDMNFNVSSQGSSDTTGSNSPATPATPITPPDSLSEKELEETNGRRRRASTILISQNSEDMRRVLENVGTGGTQKIQSSCCGGGCCRGQKLRPVDGPISGFNSITPPDNKAFASLGLTLNLLTLDSDLSNIATLPEKTVSFKSAPAYTAEPHPPYDVYRAPLHHARELTKSGAEKRTYHFDIDVTDYPAESGMVDFVVGGAIGVCPMNKPEEVEDVLNKLCVPKSLRDKKVLMRTTKGRWPTIWGDDKPRELVTTRREVLSWCSDIQSYAPSKQLFRLLAEYTSEENEKKILEFLSSAQGQGAFCELRTNSHISLSQLLHAFPSSQPPLDHLLSVLNTLMPRFYSLSQDPQISCQFKGTECRRLVEVAVTVADSDDWKGGMRTGVSSGYLEQLARRAIAAEAAGEKHDIHIPMFRGLMANPLATRFASDGPMLLIGAGVGIAPFRGFVQRRLQSANCANKVWVLQGVRDSLLDELYSGEWGVHEDKVRTVVQSRRGESRYVQEEVRHQADLVWYVINALDGRVFVCGSGKGMGEGVEAALVEVAMAKGNLNSQEAELFWTRKKEAGQYIAETW
;
A
#
# COMPACT_ATOMS: atom_id res chain seq x y z
N MET A 1 -42.09 -22.31 -44.76
CA MET A 1 -43.51 -22.66 -44.98
C MET A 1 -43.54 -23.75 -46.04
N PRO A 2 -44.35 -24.81 -45.93
CA PRO A 2 -45.35 -25.17 -44.91
C PRO A 2 -44.95 -26.47 -44.16
N SER A 3 -45.59 -27.03 -43.14
CA SER A 3 -46.69 -26.68 -42.22
C SER A 3 -46.65 -27.75 -41.10
N ALA A 4 -46.76 -27.33 -39.83
CA ALA A 4 -47.86 -27.63 -38.90
C ALA A 4 -47.93 -29.04 -38.26
N THR A 5 -47.58 -29.06 -36.96
CA THR A 5 -48.33 -29.56 -35.79
C THR A 5 -49.19 -30.83 -35.91
N ILE A 6 -49.01 -31.78 -34.96
CA ILE A 6 -50.04 -32.31 -34.03
C ILE A 6 -49.37 -33.21 -32.97
N ALA A 7 -49.86 -33.08 -31.73
CA ALA A 7 -49.50 -33.85 -30.54
C ALA A 7 -50.28 -35.16 -30.41
N SER A 8 -49.69 -36.19 -29.75
CA SER A 8 -50.43 -37.28 -29.09
C SER A 8 -49.53 -38.15 -28.18
N THR A 9 -49.68 -37.93 -26.87
CA THR A 9 -49.81 -38.89 -25.74
C THR A 9 -49.20 -40.32 -25.75
N GLY A 10 -48.22 -40.53 -24.85
CA GLY A 10 -48.02 -41.72 -23.97
C GLY A 10 -47.23 -42.93 -24.53
N PRO A 11 -46.61 -43.83 -23.71
CA PRO A 11 -46.61 -43.95 -22.24
C PRO A 11 -45.20 -43.95 -21.57
N ARG A 12 -45.18 -43.69 -20.26
CA ARG A 12 -44.00 -43.80 -19.35
C ARG A 12 -43.43 -45.22 -19.30
N PRO A 13 -42.09 -45.39 -19.22
CA PRO A 13 -41.47 -46.53 -18.56
C PRO A 13 -40.96 -46.18 -17.14
N ARG A 14 -40.93 -47.23 -16.32
CA ARG A 14 -40.87 -47.26 -14.86
C ARG A 14 -39.48 -46.94 -14.29
N LYS A 15 -39.53 -46.24 -13.14
CA LYS A 15 -38.71 -46.37 -11.92
C LYS A 15 -37.50 -47.32 -12.03
N GLY A 16 -36.31 -46.73 -12.15
CA GLY A 16 -35.07 -47.36 -11.69
C GLY A 16 -34.99 -47.31 -10.16
N THR A 17 -34.73 -48.45 -9.57
CA THR A 17 -34.50 -48.70 -8.14
C THR A 17 -33.28 -47.92 -7.65
N PHE A 18 -33.49 -46.92 -6.80
CA PHE A 18 -32.41 -46.36 -5.98
C PHE A 18 -32.00 -47.43 -4.96
N GLN A 19 -30.69 -47.70 -4.85
CA GLN A 19 -30.15 -48.37 -3.68
C GLN A 19 -30.46 -47.50 -2.45
N GLU A 20 -31.02 -48.13 -1.42
CA GLU A 20 -31.33 -47.49 -0.14
C GLU A 20 -30.05 -46.88 0.46
N ILE A 21 -30.06 -45.56 0.64
CA ILE A 21 -29.05 -44.84 1.43
C ILE A 21 -29.31 -45.19 2.90
N PRO A 22 -28.31 -45.64 3.68
CA PRO A 22 -28.51 -45.96 5.08
C PRO A 22 -28.92 -44.70 5.85
N VAL A 23 -30.13 -44.71 6.42
CA VAL A 23 -30.64 -43.63 7.27
C VAL A 23 -29.93 -43.72 8.62
N SER A 24 -29.10 -42.73 8.95
CA SER A 24 -28.65 -42.51 10.33
C SER A 24 -29.71 -41.68 11.07
N SER A 25 -29.78 -41.82 12.39
CA SER A 25 -30.80 -41.19 13.25
C SER A 25 -30.80 -39.65 13.27
N THR A 26 -30.00 -38.99 12.43
CA THR A 26 -29.83 -37.53 12.38
C THR A 26 -29.98 -36.92 10.98
N SER A 27 -30.48 -37.67 9.97
CA SER A 27 -30.65 -37.14 8.60
C SER A 27 -32.02 -37.51 8.00
N HIS A 28 -32.79 -36.49 7.57
CA HIS A 28 -34.09 -36.64 6.89
C HIS A 28 -33.98 -36.06 5.47
N PRO A 29 -34.58 -36.70 4.43
CA PRO A 29 -34.38 -36.30 3.03
C PRO A 29 -34.89 -34.89 2.66
N ASP A 30 -35.77 -34.30 3.47
CA ASP A 30 -36.32 -32.95 3.26
C ASP A 30 -35.69 -31.86 4.16
N ASN A 31 -34.61 -32.15 4.90
CA ASN A 31 -33.93 -31.16 5.76
C ASN A 31 -32.39 -31.31 5.68
N PRO A 32 -31.67 -30.45 4.93
CA PRO A 32 -30.24 -30.63 4.66
C PRO A 32 -29.30 -30.08 5.75
N ILE A 33 -29.82 -29.64 6.90
CA ILE A 33 -29.00 -29.09 8.01
C ILE A 33 -28.90 -30.14 9.13
N PRO A 34 -27.69 -30.63 9.49
CA PRO A 34 -27.51 -31.51 10.64
C PRO A 34 -27.74 -30.78 11.96
N GLU A 35 -28.60 -31.31 12.85
CA GLU A 35 -28.76 -30.82 14.22
C GLU A 35 -27.71 -31.43 15.17
N GLU A 36 -27.27 -30.67 16.18
CA GLU A 36 -26.32 -31.12 17.20
C GLU A 36 -26.94 -32.16 18.16
N PRO A 37 -26.15 -33.17 18.62
CA PRO A 37 -26.65 -34.19 19.53
C PRO A 37 -26.96 -33.62 20.92
N ARG A 38 -28.23 -33.70 21.33
CA ARG A 38 -28.66 -33.36 22.70
C ARG A 38 -28.20 -34.45 23.67
N GLY A 39 -27.30 -34.13 24.60
CA GLY A 39 -26.95 -35.04 25.70
C GLY A 39 -25.55 -34.93 26.32
N VAL A 40 -24.75 -33.90 26.05
CA VAL A 40 -23.44 -33.74 26.69
C VAL A 40 -23.57 -32.86 27.95
N ARG A 41 -23.13 -33.39 29.11
CA ARG A 41 -23.18 -32.70 30.42
C ARG A 41 -22.33 -31.43 30.41
N SER A 42 -22.94 -30.29 30.75
CA SER A 42 -22.26 -29.01 30.95
C SER A 42 -21.55 -28.95 32.31
N LEU A 43 -20.27 -28.56 32.36
CA LEU A 43 -19.57 -28.20 33.59
C LEU A 43 -19.77 -26.69 33.85
N SER A 44 -20.40 -26.35 34.96
CA SER A 44 -20.57 -24.98 35.47
C SER A 44 -19.36 -24.57 36.31
N VAL A 45 -18.76 -23.41 36.02
CA VAL A 45 -17.79 -22.75 36.90
C VAL A 45 -18.51 -21.61 37.62
N THR A 46 -18.57 -21.72 38.94
CA THR A 46 -19.17 -20.77 39.87
C THR A 46 -18.35 -19.48 40.02
N ASP A 47 -19.08 -18.37 40.14
CA ASP A 47 -18.64 -17.02 40.47
C ASP A 47 -17.77 -16.94 41.73
N MET A 48 -16.73 -16.10 41.71
CA MET A 48 -16.31 -15.35 42.90
C MET A 48 -15.80 -13.95 42.53
N ASN A 49 -16.49 -12.96 43.08
CA ASN A 49 -16.15 -11.54 43.10
C ASN A 49 -14.78 -11.30 43.76
N PHE A 50 -13.98 -10.41 43.17
CA PHE A 50 -12.90 -9.72 43.88
C PHE A 50 -13.12 -8.21 43.83
N ASN A 51 -13.47 -7.67 45.00
CA ASN A 51 -13.44 -6.26 45.34
C ASN A 51 -12.09 -6.01 46.04
N VAL A 52 -11.28 -5.05 45.59
CA VAL A 52 -10.06 -4.65 46.30
C VAL A 52 -10.09 -3.14 46.53
N SER A 53 -10.28 -2.78 47.81
CA SER A 53 -9.93 -1.49 48.38
C SER A 53 -8.71 -1.63 49.29
N SER A 54 -7.77 -0.73 49.06
CA SER A 54 -6.62 -0.22 49.82
C SER A 54 -6.47 -0.45 51.34
N GLN A 55 -5.18 -0.42 51.75
CA GLN A 55 -4.59 -0.24 53.10
C GLN A 55 -4.66 -1.48 54.01
N GLY A 56 -3.67 -1.85 54.82
CA GLY A 56 -2.40 -1.26 55.21
C GLY A 56 -1.94 -1.94 56.51
N SER A 57 -0.62 -2.10 56.66
CA SER A 57 0.15 -2.23 57.93
C SER A 57 0.05 -3.45 58.86
N SER A 58 1.26 -3.88 59.25
CA SER A 58 1.77 -4.28 60.58
C SER A 58 1.56 -5.70 61.13
N ASP A 59 2.69 -6.42 61.14
CA ASP A 59 3.41 -6.97 62.31
C ASP A 59 2.97 -8.25 63.05
N THR A 60 3.90 -9.22 63.02
CA THR A 60 4.43 -10.09 64.12
C THR A 60 3.48 -11.13 64.76
N THR A 61 3.83 -12.39 65.11
CA THR A 61 5.11 -13.12 65.32
C THR A 61 4.82 -14.63 65.54
N GLY A 62 5.74 -15.51 65.08
CA GLY A 62 6.15 -16.81 65.69
C GLY A 62 5.24 -18.05 65.53
N SER A 63 5.71 -19.28 65.35
CA SER A 63 7.04 -19.89 65.18
C SER A 63 6.86 -21.38 64.83
N ASN A 64 7.64 -21.93 63.90
CA ASN A 64 8.42 -23.18 64.02
C ASN A 64 8.96 -23.59 62.64
N SER A 65 10.25 -23.32 62.42
CA SER A 65 11.06 -23.96 61.38
C SER A 65 11.72 -25.23 61.96
N PRO A 66 12.34 -26.08 61.12
CA PRO A 66 13.79 -25.93 61.06
C PRO A 66 14.40 -26.05 59.66
N ALA A 67 15.61 -25.48 59.57
CA ALA A 67 16.72 -25.82 58.69
C ALA A 67 16.75 -25.24 57.26
N THR A 68 17.17 -23.97 57.25
CA THR A 68 18.20 -23.32 56.40
C THR A 68 19.42 -24.21 56.05
N PRO A 69 20.33 -23.87 55.08
CA PRO A 69 20.85 -22.52 54.86
C PRO A 69 20.85 -21.99 53.43
N ALA A 70 20.82 -20.66 53.39
CA ALA A 70 20.92 -19.80 52.23
C ALA A 70 22.32 -19.16 52.15
N THR A 71 22.56 -18.52 50.99
CA THR A 71 23.32 -17.25 50.79
C THR A 71 24.85 -17.29 50.88
N PRO A 72 25.62 -16.32 50.31
CA PRO A 72 25.27 -14.90 50.19
C PRO A 72 25.64 -14.09 48.92
N ILE A 73 25.10 -12.88 48.92
CA ILE A 73 25.36 -11.73 48.06
C ILE A 73 26.57 -10.96 48.60
N THR A 74 27.51 -10.51 47.76
CA THR A 74 28.22 -9.20 47.89
C THR A 74 28.92 -8.80 46.56
N PRO A 75 28.87 -7.52 46.11
CA PRO A 75 29.76 -6.91 45.09
C PRO A 75 31.05 -6.34 45.77
N PRO A 76 32.06 -5.70 45.11
CA PRO A 76 32.24 -5.21 43.73
C PRO A 76 33.61 -5.65 43.12
N ASP A 77 34.08 -4.91 42.09
CA ASP A 77 35.45 -4.87 41.55
C ASP A 77 35.82 -5.65 40.26
N SER A 78 35.84 -4.88 39.17
CA SER A 78 36.98 -4.63 38.29
C SER A 78 37.74 -5.78 37.58
N LEU A 79 37.83 -5.59 36.26
CA LEU A 79 38.88 -6.01 35.32
C LEU A 79 38.76 -7.37 34.58
N SER A 80 38.68 -7.21 33.26
CA SER A 80 39.36 -7.94 32.18
C SER A 80 38.94 -9.37 31.84
N GLU A 81 38.22 -9.51 30.72
CA GLU A 81 38.33 -10.64 29.77
C GLU A 81 38.23 -10.03 28.37
N LYS A 82 39.32 -9.99 27.59
CA LYS A 82 39.79 -11.03 26.65
C LYS A 82 38.75 -11.44 25.61
N GLU A 83 39.10 -11.10 24.38
CA GLU A 83 38.44 -11.39 23.11
C GLU A 83 38.14 -12.88 22.93
N LEU A 84 36.88 -13.18 22.61
CA LEU A 84 36.50 -14.32 21.77
C LEU A 84 35.50 -13.80 20.75
N GLU A 85 35.96 -13.71 19.51
CA GLU A 85 35.16 -13.38 18.33
C GLU A 85 34.14 -14.49 18.06
N GLU A 86 32.85 -14.17 18.17
CA GLU A 86 31.81 -14.85 17.40
C GLU A 86 31.06 -13.83 16.55
N THR A 87 31.34 -13.88 15.26
CA THR A 87 30.72 -13.08 14.21
C THR A 87 29.31 -13.58 13.92
N ASN A 88 28.34 -13.20 14.74
CA ASN A 88 26.92 -13.30 14.38
C ASN A 88 26.31 -11.91 14.22
N GLY A 89 26.69 -11.27 13.10
CA GLY A 89 26.10 -10.03 12.63
C GLY A 89 24.64 -10.26 12.22
N ARG A 90 23.72 -10.22 13.19
CA ARG A 90 22.29 -10.07 12.93
C ARG A 90 22.08 -8.73 12.20
N ARG A 91 22.01 -8.79 10.87
CA ARG A 91 21.62 -7.65 10.02
C ARG A 91 20.25 -7.16 10.49
N ARG A 92 20.23 -5.98 11.13
CA ARG A 92 18.98 -5.30 11.47
C ARG A 92 18.30 -4.89 10.16
N ARG A 93 17.24 -5.63 9.81
CA ARG A 93 16.34 -5.28 8.71
C ARG A 93 15.67 -3.94 9.01
N ALA A 94 15.42 -3.17 7.96
CA ALA A 94 14.67 -1.94 8.06
C ALA A 94 13.32 -2.21 8.73
N SER A 95 13.08 -1.60 9.89
CA SER A 95 11.75 -1.50 10.44
C SER A 95 11.04 -0.38 9.68
N THR A 96 10.28 -0.73 8.64
CA THR A 96 9.15 0.12 8.25
C THR A 96 8.04 -0.13 9.25
N ILE A 97 8.07 0.59 10.37
CA ILE A 97 6.89 0.66 11.23
C ILE A 97 5.89 1.52 10.45
N LEU A 98 4.91 0.86 9.84
CA LEU A 98 3.69 1.50 9.38
C LEU A 98 2.91 1.87 10.65
N ILE A 99 2.87 3.14 11.01
CA ILE A 99 2.31 3.57 12.30
C ILE A 99 0.77 3.72 12.23
N SER A 100 0.20 3.97 11.04
CA SER A 100 -1.25 4.05 10.85
C SER A 100 -1.59 4.08 9.36
N GLN A 101 -2.68 3.40 8.96
CA GLN A 101 -3.24 3.47 7.61
C GLN A 101 -4.52 4.32 7.54
N ASN A 102 -5.13 4.64 8.68
CA ASN A 102 -6.33 5.46 8.77
C ASN A 102 -6.40 6.28 10.08
N SER A 103 -7.41 7.15 10.19
CA SER A 103 -7.59 8.04 11.34
C SER A 103 -7.95 7.32 12.65
N GLU A 104 -8.45 6.09 12.58
CA GLU A 104 -8.80 5.28 13.76
C GLU A 104 -7.58 4.59 14.38
N ASP A 105 -6.64 4.12 13.56
CA ASP A 105 -5.33 3.64 14.02
C ASP A 105 -4.57 4.73 14.78
N MET A 106 -4.63 5.97 14.26
CA MET A 106 -4.08 7.14 14.95
C MET A 106 -4.77 7.36 16.29
N ARG A 107 -6.10 7.18 16.40
CA ARG A 107 -6.83 7.28 17.68
C ARG A 107 -6.42 6.21 18.69
N ARG A 108 -6.24 4.96 18.28
CA ARG A 108 -5.76 3.88 19.17
C ARG A 108 -4.32 4.10 19.64
N VAL A 109 -3.46 4.67 18.78
CA VAL A 109 -2.11 5.10 19.16
C VAL A 109 -2.15 6.30 20.12
N LEU A 110 -3.16 7.17 20.00
CA LEU A 110 -3.38 8.33 20.86
C LEU A 110 -3.96 7.98 22.25
N GLU A 111 -4.79 6.93 22.35
CA GLU A 111 -5.42 6.52 23.62
C GLU A 111 -4.45 5.78 24.56
N ASN A 112 -3.42 5.11 24.02
CA ASN A 112 -2.47 4.30 24.79
C ASN A 112 -1.15 5.00 25.15
N VAL A 113 -0.94 6.24 24.72
CA VAL A 113 0.30 6.98 25.02
C VAL A 113 -0.07 8.24 25.77
N GLY A 114 0.16 8.23 27.08
CA GLY A 114 0.03 9.41 27.94
C GLY A 114 0.92 10.57 27.49
N THR A 115 1.09 11.57 28.36
CA THR A 115 1.72 12.88 28.10
C THR A 115 3.10 12.87 27.38
N GLY A 116 3.77 11.73 27.21
CA GLY A 116 4.96 11.56 26.37
C GLY A 116 4.72 11.31 24.87
N GLY A 117 3.50 10.99 24.43
CA GLY A 117 3.17 10.72 23.01
C GLY A 117 3.13 11.97 22.13
N THR A 118 2.84 13.12 22.73
CA THR A 118 2.80 14.44 22.07
C THR A 118 4.18 14.88 21.53
N GLN A 119 5.28 14.40 22.12
CA GLN A 119 6.63 14.69 21.60
C GLN A 119 6.98 13.92 20.32
N LYS A 120 6.49 12.68 20.14
CA LYS A 120 6.70 11.92 18.90
C LYS A 120 5.74 12.31 17.78
N ILE A 121 4.55 12.81 18.12
CA ILE A 121 3.53 13.26 17.15
C ILE A 121 3.84 14.65 16.59
N GLN A 122 4.58 15.48 17.33
CA GLN A 122 4.99 16.82 16.89
C GLN A 122 5.80 16.83 15.58
N SER A 123 6.52 15.75 15.25
CA SER A 123 7.36 15.69 14.04
C SER A 123 6.61 15.23 12.78
N SER A 124 5.46 14.56 12.91
CA SER A 124 4.89 13.76 11.81
C SER A 124 3.50 14.20 11.33
N CYS A 125 2.79 15.05 12.08
CA CYS A 125 1.56 15.70 11.62
C CYS A 125 1.84 17.18 11.30
N CYS A 126 1.76 17.57 10.02
CA CYS A 126 1.88 18.96 9.53
C CYS A 126 3.06 19.79 10.09
N GLY A 127 4.15 19.16 10.53
CA GLY A 127 5.27 19.84 11.21
C GLY A 127 4.89 20.44 12.57
N GLY A 128 3.90 19.88 13.29
CA GLY A 128 3.55 20.27 14.66
C GLY A 128 2.85 21.63 14.78
N GLY A 129 2.40 22.23 13.67
CA GLY A 129 1.94 23.62 13.62
C GLY A 129 0.46 23.85 13.33
N CYS A 130 -0.34 22.82 13.01
CA CYS A 130 -1.72 23.05 12.51
C CYS A 130 -2.61 23.82 13.51
N CYS A 131 -2.39 23.66 14.82
CA CYS A 131 -3.09 24.39 15.89
C CYS A 131 -2.35 25.67 16.35
N ARG A 132 -1.23 26.02 15.71
CA ARG A 132 -0.32 27.13 16.07
C ARG A 132 -0.17 28.18 14.97
N GLY A 133 -1.04 28.15 13.96
CA GLY A 133 -1.03 29.13 12.86
C GLY A 133 -1.15 30.55 13.42
N GLN A 134 -0.19 31.40 13.06
CA GLN A 134 -0.25 32.82 13.42
C GLN A 134 -1.00 33.55 12.31
N LYS A 135 -2.01 34.35 12.65
CA LYS A 135 -2.68 35.18 11.63
C LYS A 135 -1.75 36.29 11.19
N LEU A 136 -1.76 36.61 9.90
CA LEU A 136 -1.25 37.89 9.42
C LEU A 136 -2.04 39.01 10.13
N ARG A 137 -1.32 39.97 10.72
CA ARG A 137 -1.97 41.12 11.37
C ARG A 137 -2.51 42.03 10.27
N PRO A 138 -3.77 42.53 10.38
CA PRO A 138 -4.22 43.62 9.53
C PRO A 138 -3.28 44.82 9.73
N VAL A 139 -2.86 45.44 8.64
CA VAL A 139 -2.10 46.69 8.71
C VAL A 139 -3.07 47.81 9.08
N ASP A 140 -2.80 48.54 10.16
CA ASP A 140 -3.61 49.69 10.58
C ASP A 140 -3.34 50.90 9.67
N GLY A 141 -4.32 51.29 8.85
CA GLY A 141 -4.25 52.49 7.99
C GLY A 141 -4.89 52.26 6.61
N PRO A 142 -5.20 53.33 5.84
CA PRO A 142 -5.60 53.16 4.46
C PRO A 142 -4.48 52.42 3.72
N ILE A 143 -4.83 51.34 3.02
CA ILE A 143 -3.93 50.56 2.16
C ILE A 143 -3.47 51.49 1.03
N SER A 144 -2.53 52.36 1.32
CA SER A 144 -1.91 53.27 0.38
C SER A 144 -0.88 52.49 -0.45
N GLY A 145 -1.37 51.61 -1.32
CA GLY A 145 -0.92 51.50 -2.70
C GLY A 145 0.51 51.15 -3.08
N PHE A 146 1.45 50.75 -2.21
CA PHE A 146 2.84 50.54 -2.68
C PHE A 146 3.47 49.15 -2.50
N ASN A 147 3.01 48.28 -1.58
CA ASN A 147 3.70 46.99 -1.31
C ASN A 147 2.75 45.77 -1.28
N SER A 148 1.72 45.78 -2.12
CA SER A 148 0.83 44.62 -2.30
C SER A 148 1.57 43.50 -3.05
N ILE A 149 1.34 42.25 -2.64
CA ILE A 149 1.90 41.10 -3.36
C ILE A 149 1.24 40.99 -4.73
N THR A 150 2.07 41.04 -5.78
CA THR A 150 1.64 40.70 -7.13
C THR A 150 1.99 39.24 -7.40
N PRO A 151 1.01 38.30 -7.38
CA PRO A 151 1.30 36.90 -7.64
C PRO A 151 1.76 36.68 -9.10
N PRO A 152 2.54 35.63 -9.36
CA PRO A 152 2.89 35.24 -10.73
C PRO A 152 1.66 34.99 -11.60
N ASP A 153 1.58 35.66 -12.75
CA ASP A 153 0.52 35.47 -13.74
C ASP A 153 0.83 34.26 -14.63
N ASN A 154 0.64 33.07 -14.09
CA ASN A 154 0.77 31.83 -14.85
C ASN A 154 -0.18 30.73 -14.34
N LYS A 155 -0.52 29.80 -15.26
CA LYS A 155 -1.46 28.71 -14.98
C LYS A 155 -1.00 27.81 -13.83
N ALA A 156 0.30 27.58 -13.69
CA ALA A 156 0.85 26.74 -12.63
C ALA A 156 0.60 27.36 -11.26
N PHE A 157 0.85 28.65 -11.09
CA PHE A 157 0.58 29.38 -9.86
C PHE A 157 -0.92 29.45 -9.56
N ALA A 158 -1.75 29.80 -10.56
CA ALA A 158 -3.20 29.86 -10.40
C ALA A 158 -3.79 28.51 -9.93
N SER A 159 -3.26 27.39 -10.44
CA SER A 159 -3.68 26.04 -10.04
C SER A 159 -3.32 25.65 -8.61
N LEU A 160 -2.44 26.40 -7.92
CA LEU A 160 -2.15 26.17 -6.50
C LEU A 160 -3.29 26.63 -5.59
N GLY A 161 -4.23 27.46 -6.08
CA GLY A 161 -5.39 27.91 -5.31
C GLY A 161 -5.03 28.70 -4.04
N LEU A 162 -3.87 29.35 -4.01
CA LEU A 162 -3.38 30.05 -2.83
C LEU A 162 -4.20 31.31 -2.51
N THR A 163 -4.66 31.40 -1.28
CA THR A 163 -5.30 32.63 -0.76
C THR A 163 -4.24 33.54 -0.12
N LEU A 164 -3.92 34.65 -0.79
CA LEU A 164 -2.86 35.59 -0.39
C LEU A 164 -3.38 36.95 0.11
N ASN A 165 -4.68 37.13 0.31
CA ASN A 165 -5.35 38.44 0.43
C ASN A 165 -4.83 39.37 1.55
N LEU A 166 -4.10 38.85 2.54
CA LEU A 166 -3.53 39.63 3.64
C LEU A 166 -2.00 39.75 3.57
N LEU A 167 -1.35 39.09 2.60
CA LEU A 167 0.11 39.09 2.46
C LEU A 167 0.56 40.32 1.68
N THR A 168 1.54 41.02 2.25
CA THR A 168 2.23 42.18 1.66
C THR A 168 3.74 41.94 1.70
N LEU A 169 4.52 42.71 0.92
CA LEU A 169 5.98 42.65 1.00
C LEU A 169 6.50 43.01 2.41
N ASP A 170 5.80 43.90 3.11
CA ASP A 170 6.12 44.34 4.48
C ASP A 170 5.62 43.38 5.57
N SER A 171 4.92 42.30 5.23
CA SER A 171 4.37 41.38 6.23
C SER A 171 5.47 40.72 7.05
N ASP A 172 5.43 40.85 8.37
CA ASP A 172 6.38 40.17 9.26
C ASP A 172 6.12 38.67 9.30
N LEU A 173 7.09 37.90 8.81
CA LEU A 173 7.06 36.43 8.81
C LEU A 173 7.97 35.90 9.92
N SER A 174 7.43 35.04 10.77
CA SER A 174 8.17 34.43 11.88
C SER A 174 8.25 32.92 11.70
N ASN A 175 9.26 32.30 12.33
CA ASN A 175 9.51 30.86 12.25
C ASN A 175 9.52 30.34 10.80
N ILE A 176 10.12 31.10 9.90
CA ILE A 176 10.46 30.62 8.56
C ILE A 176 11.37 29.40 8.73
N ALA A 177 11.07 28.32 8.00
CA ALA A 177 11.91 27.13 8.01
C ALA A 177 13.38 27.51 7.73
N THR A 178 14.32 26.87 8.42
CA THR A 178 15.74 27.10 8.18
C THR A 178 16.12 26.61 6.78
N LEU A 179 17.08 27.26 6.13
CA LEU A 179 17.61 26.77 4.86
C LEU A 179 18.16 25.34 5.07
N PRO A 180 17.75 24.36 4.24
CA PRO A 180 18.24 23.00 4.38
C PRO A 180 19.74 22.92 4.11
N GLU A 181 20.39 21.92 4.71
CA GLU A 181 21.80 21.63 4.45
C GLU A 181 21.97 21.02 3.04
N LYS A 182 23.00 21.46 2.32
CA LYS A 182 23.38 20.88 1.04
C LYS A 182 24.14 19.57 1.24
N THR A 183 23.43 18.44 1.16
CA THR A 183 23.97 17.09 1.41
C THR A 183 24.44 16.37 0.15
N VAL A 184 24.02 16.84 -1.03
CA VAL A 184 24.38 16.27 -2.33
C VAL A 184 25.35 17.19 -3.06
N SER A 185 26.33 16.61 -3.76
CA SER A 185 27.26 17.36 -4.62
C SER A 185 27.64 16.56 -5.86
N PHE A 186 27.97 17.27 -6.94
CA PHE A 186 28.49 16.69 -8.18
C PHE A 186 29.96 17.09 -8.41
N LYS A 187 30.80 16.12 -8.70
CA LYS A 187 32.19 16.31 -9.15
C LYS A 187 32.39 15.68 -10.53
N SER A 188 33.47 16.02 -11.21
CA SER A 188 33.85 15.32 -12.45
C SER A 188 34.01 13.84 -12.15
N ALA A 189 33.46 12.96 -12.99
CA ALA A 189 33.63 11.53 -12.83
C ALA A 189 35.13 11.17 -12.94
N PRO A 190 35.67 10.35 -12.03
CA PRO A 190 37.02 9.82 -12.17
C PRO A 190 37.10 8.88 -13.38
N ALA A 191 38.32 8.68 -13.90
CA ALA A 191 38.59 7.77 -15.02
C ALA A 191 38.37 6.29 -14.66
N TYR A 192 38.27 5.95 -13.37
CA TYR A 192 37.95 4.62 -12.90
C TYR A 192 36.45 4.48 -12.64
N THR A 193 35.88 3.35 -13.03
CA THR A 193 34.50 2.95 -12.72
C THR A 193 34.35 2.77 -11.23
N ALA A 194 33.68 3.71 -10.54
CA ALA A 194 33.15 3.41 -9.22
C ALA A 194 32.13 2.27 -9.38
N GLU A 195 32.26 1.22 -8.58
CA GLU A 195 31.28 0.13 -8.55
C GLU A 195 29.90 0.73 -8.20
N PRO A 196 28.84 0.44 -8.98
CA PRO A 196 27.51 0.90 -8.64
C PRO A 196 27.15 0.37 -7.25
N HIS A 197 26.90 1.27 -6.30
CA HIS A 197 26.54 0.87 -4.95
C HIS A 197 25.18 0.19 -4.96
N PRO A 198 25.08 -1.08 -4.56
CA PRO A 198 23.80 -1.74 -4.41
C PRO A 198 23.05 -1.08 -3.26
N PRO A 199 21.74 -1.29 -3.29
CA PRO A 199 21.31 -2.42 -2.49
C PRO A 199 20.35 -3.33 -3.27
N TYR A 200 20.71 -4.61 -3.25
CA TYR A 200 20.00 -5.74 -3.83
C TYR A 200 20.01 -5.72 -5.36
N ASP A 201 20.21 -6.90 -5.94
CA ASP A 201 20.15 -7.12 -7.38
C ASP A 201 18.72 -6.82 -7.85
N VAL A 202 18.44 -5.54 -8.16
CA VAL A 202 17.20 -5.15 -8.84
C VAL A 202 17.22 -5.92 -10.14
N TYR A 203 16.40 -6.94 -10.20
CA TYR A 203 16.36 -7.85 -11.31
C TYR A 203 15.64 -7.14 -12.46
N ARG A 204 16.33 -7.07 -13.60
CA ARG A 204 15.77 -6.52 -14.82
C ARG A 204 14.94 -7.63 -15.47
N ALA A 205 13.70 -7.79 -15.02
CA ALA A 205 12.82 -8.89 -15.42
C ALA A 205 12.27 -8.66 -16.83
N PRO A 206 12.43 -9.60 -17.79
CA PRO A 206 11.78 -9.50 -19.08
C PRO A 206 10.26 -9.49 -18.94
N LEU A 207 9.59 -8.57 -19.62
CA LEU A 207 8.13 -8.60 -19.76
C LEU A 207 7.80 -9.60 -20.86
N HIS A 208 7.08 -10.67 -20.52
CA HIS A 208 6.70 -11.70 -21.49
C HIS A 208 5.46 -11.31 -22.28
N HIS A 209 4.41 -10.86 -21.59
CA HIS A 209 3.13 -10.48 -22.17
C HIS A 209 2.46 -9.40 -21.33
N ALA A 210 1.64 -8.57 -21.97
CA ALA A 210 0.76 -7.64 -21.27
C ALA A 210 -0.57 -7.49 -22.02
N ARG A 211 -1.66 -7.30 -21.27
CA ARG A 211 -2.99 -7.03 -21.83
C ARG A 211 -3.79 -6.06 -20.97
N GLU A 212 -4.68 -5.32 -21.60
CA GLU A 212 -5.66 -4.53 -20.86
C GLU A 212 -6.81 -5.45 -20.39
N LEU A 213 -7.13 -5.42 -19.09
CA LEU A 213 -8.22 -6.19 -18.49
C LEU A 213 -9.56 -5.45 -18.59
N THR A 214 -9.51 -4.13 -18.65
CA THR A 214 -10.68 -3.26 -18.76
C THR A 214 -11.06 -3.04 -20.22
N LYS A 215 -12.35 -2.87 -20.50
CA LYS A 215 -12.82 -2.55 -21.85
C LYS A 215 -12.80 -1.03 -22.09
N SER A 216 -12.79 -0.65 -23.36
CA SER A 216 -12.94 0.75 -23.78
C SER A 216 -14.19 1.38 -23.14
N GLY A 217 -14.02 2.55 -22.53
CA GLY A 217 -15.08 3.25 -21.80
C GLY A 217 -15.09 2.99 -20.29
N ALA A 218 -14.28 2.07 -19.77
CA ALA A 218 -14.06 1.93 -18.33
C ALA A 218 -13.46 3.21 -17.74
N GLU A 219 -13.91 3.61 -16.55
CA GLU A 219 -13.40 4.83 -15.87
C GLU A 219 -11.93 4.71 -15.49
N LYS A 220 -11.48 3.50 -15.15
CA LYS A 220 -10.09 3.22 -14.82
C LYS A 220 -9.57 2.15 -15.74
N ARG A 221 -8.35 2.35 -16.23
CA ARG A 221 -7.61 1.38 -17.03
C ARG A 221 -6.87 0.42 -16.11
N THR A 222 -7.02 -0.88 -16.34
CA THR A 222 -6.29 -1.91 -15.59
C THR A 222 -5.57 -2.82 -16.56
N TYR A 223 -4.27 -3.02 -16.33
CA TYR A 223 -3.43 -3.88 -17.16
C TYR A 223 -2.96 -5.10 -16.37
N HIS A 224 -2.81 -6.21 -17.07
CA HIS A 224 -2.21 -7.44 -16.61
C HIS A 224 -0.83 -7.61 -17.23
N PHE A 225 0.10 -8.17 -16.47
CA PHE A 225 1.49 -8.37 -16.88
C PHE A 225 1.94 -9.79 -16.54
N ASP A 226 2.50 -10.48 -17.53
CA ASP A 226 3.23 -11.74 -17.36
C ASP A 226 4.72 -11.43 -17.37
N ILE A 227 5.38 -11.62 -16.23
CA ILE A 227 6.79 -11.24 -16.03
C ILE A 227 7.63 -12.52 -15.96
N ASP A 228 8.66 -12.60 -16.80
CA ASP A 228 9.57 -13.75 -16.83
C ASP A 228 10.56 -13.69 -15.66
N VAL A 229 10.51 -14.71 -14.82
CA VAL A 229 11.37 -14.89 -13.65
C VAL A 229 12.18 -16.19 -13.72
N THR A 230 12.36 -16.74 -14.92
CA THR A 230 13.10 -17.99 -15.14
C THR A 230 14.52 -17.88 -14.59
N ASP A 231 15.20 -16.78 -14.89
CA ASP A 231 16.57 -16.49 -14.44
C ASP A 231 16.62 -15.59 -13.20
N TYR A 232 15.51 -15.48 -12.44
CA TYR A 232 15.51 -14.70 -11.21
C TYR A 232 16.46 -15.35 -10.19
N PRO A 233 17.41 -14.61 -9.59
CA PRO A 233 18.43 -15.17 -8.71
C PRO A 233 17.82 -15.94 -7.54
N ALA A 234 18.31 -17.16 -7.30
CA ALA A 234 17.96 -17.92 -6.11
C ALA A 234 18.51 -17.20 -4.87
N GLU A 235 17.62 -16.74 -3.99
CA GLU A 235 18.04 -16.18 -2.71
C GLU A 235 18.49 -17.30 -1.74
N SER A 236 19.37 -16.98 -0.79
CA SER A 236 19.78 -17.92 0.25
C SER A 236 18.60 -18.28 1.15
N GLY A 237 18.33 -19.58 1.31
CA GLY A 237 17.12 -20.11 1.95
C GLY A 237 16.06 -20.44 0.90
N MET A 238 15.24 -21.47 1.12
CA MET A 238 14.23 -21.95 0.16
C MET A 238 13.06 -20.96 -0.04
N VAL A 239 13.36 -19.75 -0.49
CA VAL A 239 12.45 -18.64 -0.58
C VAL A 239 12.15 -18.32 -2.03
N ASP A 240 10.91 -18.54 -2.42
CA ASP A 240 10.42 -18.34 -3.77
C ASP A 240 9.17 -17.45 -3.79
N PHE A 241 8.69 -17.09 -4.97
CA PHE A 241 7.38 -16.48 -5.15
C PHE A 241 6.28 -17.44 -4.65
N VAL A 242 5.27 -16.89 -4.00
CA VAL A 242 4.14 -17.67 -3.42
C VAL A 242 2.83 -16.93 -3.64
N VAL A 243 1.72 -17.66 -3.61
CA VAL A 243 0.37 -17.09 -3.55
C VAL A 243 0.27 -16.09 -2.41
N GLY A 244 -0.32 -14.92 -2.67
CA GLY A 244 -0.37 -13.81 -1.71
C GLY A 244 0.95 -13.06 -1.54
N GLY A 245 2.00 -13.46 -2.24
CA GLY A 245 3.24 -12.69 -2.35
C GLY A 245 3.05 -11.43 -3.20
N ALA A 246 4.10 -10.61 -3.23
CA ALA A 246 4.13 -9.39 -4.02
C ALA A 246 5.50 -9.20 -4.69
N ILE A 247 5.56 -8.34 -5.69
CA ILE A 247 6.81 -7.82 -6.26
C ILE A 247 6.96 -6.34 -5.90
N GLY A 248 8.18 -5.88 -5.69
CA GLY A 248 8.51 -4.45 -5.65
C GLY A 248 9.04 -4.02 -7.01
N VAL A 249 8.40 -3.05 -7.65
CA VAL A 249 8.84 -2.44 -8.91
C VAL A 249 9.55 -1.13 -8.59
N CYS A 250 10.72 -0.92 -9.20
CA CYS A 250 11.45 0.35 -9.16
C CYS A 250 11.08 1.16 -10.40
N PRO A 251 10.13 2.10 -10.32
CA PRO A 251 9.65 2.81 -11.49
C PRO A 251 10.60 3.94 -11.90
N MET A 252 10.48 4.37 -13.15
CA MET A 252 11.14 5.57 -13.66
C MET A 252 10.17 6.75 -13.69
N ASN A 253 10.64 7.95 -13.35
CA ASN A 253 9.91 9.17 -13.68
C ASN A 253 9.77 9.34 -15.19
N LYS A 254 8.67 9.96 -15.63
CA LYS A 254 8.41 10.24 -17.04
C LYS A 254 9.56 11.07 -17.64
N PRO A 255 10.14 10.67 -18.79
CA PRO A 255 11.24 11.40 -19.42
C PRO A 255 10.92 12.88 -19.68
N GLU A 256 9.69 13.17 -20.09
CA GLU A 256 9.19 14.52 -20.34
C GLU A 256 9.17 15.40 -19.07
N GLU A 257 8.81 14.84 -17.91
CA GLU A 257 8.81 15.56 -16.64
C GLU A 257 10.24 15.81 -16.13
N VAL A 258 11.14 14.83 -16.30
CA VAL A 258 12.57 15.00 -15.96
C VAL A 258 13.20 16.09 -16.82
N GLU A 259 12.90 16.11 -18.12
CA GLU A 259 13.38 17.11 -19.05
C GLU A 259 12.83 18.51 -18.73
N ASP A 260 11.55 18.62 -18.37
CA ASP A 260 10.91 19.88 -17.96
C ASP A 260 11.57 20.45 -16.69
N VAL A 261 11.82 19.62 -15.67
CA VAL A 261 12.56 20.04 -14.46
C VAL A 261 13.97 20.51 -14.81
N LEU A 262 14.72 19.75 -15.61
CA LEU A 262 16.09 20.14 -16.02
C LEU A 262 16.12 21.44 -16.83
N ASN A 263 15.09 21.69 -17.65
CA ASN A 263 14.91 22.94 -18.37
C ASN A 263 14.66 24.11 -17.41
N LYS A 264 13.77 23.94 -16.43
CA LYS A 264 13.47 24.99 -15.44
C LYS A 264 14.64 25.33 -14.54
N LEU A 265 15.47 24.34 -14.21
CA LEU A 265 16.71 24.56 -13.47
C LEU A 265 17.86 25.08 -14.36
N CYS A 266 17.58 25.40 -15.63
CA CYS A 266 18.54 25.89 -16.62
C CYS A 266 19.79 24.99 -16.76
N VAL A 267 19.66 23.68 -16.53
CA VAL A 267 20.78 22.74 -16.69
C VAL A 267 21.09 22.57 -18.18
N PRO A 268 22.29 22.92 -18.67
CA PRO A 268 22.62 22.80 -20.09
C PRO A 268 22.49 21.37 -20.60
N LYS A 269 21.92 21.19 -21.81
CA LYS A 269 21.71 19.86 -22.41
C LYS A 269 22.99 19.01 -22.45
N SER A 270 24.13 19.63 -22.73
CA SER A 270 25.46 18.99 -22.77
C SER A 270 25.92 18.42 -21.41
N LEU A 271 25.32 18.85 -20.29
CA LEU A 271 25.69 18.41 -18.94
C LEU A 271 24.70 17.41 -18.33
N ARG A 272 23.53 17.20 -18.94
CA ARG A 272 22.47 16.33 -18.39
C ARG A 272 22.88 14.86 -18.36
N ASP A 273 23.48 14.42 -19.46
CA ASP A 273 23.90 13.04 -19.71
C ASP A 273 25.42 12.84 -19.55
N LYS A 274 26.16 13.89 -19.17
CA LYS A 274 27.59 13.79 -18.86
C LYS A 274 27.77 13.07 -17.52
N LYS A 275 28.59 12.00 -17.51
CA LYS A 275 28.92 11.26 -16.28
C LYS A 275 29.56 12.19 -15.25
N VAL A 276 29.06 12.10 -14.02
CA VAL A 276 29.54 12.81 -12.84
C VAL A 276 29.69 11.84 -11.68
N LEU A 277 30.59 12.17 -10.76
CA LEU A 277 30.66 11.52 -9.46
C LEU A 277 29.73 12.30 -8.52
N MET A 278 28.60 11.70 -8.18
CA MET A 278 27.69 12.21 -7.18
C MET A 278 28.12 11.74 -5.80
N ARG A 279 28.11 12.62 -4.80
CA ARG A 279 28.41 12.27 -3.40
C ARG A 279 27.33 12.76 -2.46
N THR A 280 27.08 11.98 -1.43
CA THR A 280 26.15 12.32 -0.34
C THR A 280 26.90 12.38 0.98
N THR A 281 26.56 13.33 1.84
CA THR A 281 27.22 13.49 3.16
C THR A 281 26.60 12.65 4.27
N LYS A 282 25.35 12.21 4.09
CA LYS A 282 24.57 11.41 5.05
C LYS A 282 23.35 10.79 4.35
N GLY A 283 22.61 9.95 5.05
CA GLY A 283 21.37 9.36 4.56
C GLY A 283 21.60 8.07 3.79
N ARG A 284 20.49 7.50 3.32
CA ARG A 284 20.51 6.36 2.39
C ARG A 284 20.48 6.79 0.93
N TRP A 285 20.04 8.02 0.66
CA TRP A 285 19.96 8.60 -0.68
C TRP A 285 21.30 8.43 -1.43
N PRO A 286 21.32 8.06 -2.72
CA PRO A 286 20.20 8.02 -3.70
C PRO A 286 19.38 6.72 -3.69
N THR A 287 19.59 5.86 -2.70
CA THR A 287 18.93 4.55 -2.60
C THR A 287 18.05 4.51 -1.36
N ILE A 288 17.01 3.67 -1.37
CA ILE A 288 16.21 3.42 -0.16
C ILE A 288 16.84 2.37 0.77
N TRP A 289 17.81 1.61 0.27
CA TRP A 289 18.39 0.51 1.01
C TRP A 289 19.89 0.66 1.37
N GLY A 290 20.38 -0.31 2.15
CA GLY A 290 21.67 -0.27 2.84
C GLY A 290 21.64 0.63 4.08
N ASP A 291 22.81 0.79 4.69
CA ASP A 291 22.97 1.57 5.92
C ASP A 291 22.89 3.08 5.66
N ASP A 292 22.58 3.83 6.72
CA ASP A 292 22.62 5.29 6.71
C ASP A 292 24.09 5.76 6.79
N LYS A 293 24.68 6.07 5.63
CA LYS A 293 26.09 6.45 5.51
C LYS A 293 26.33 7.25 4.22
N PRO A 294 27.39 8.07 4.15
CA PRO A 294 27.84 8.72 2.93
C PRO A 294 27.98 7.74 1.76
N ARG A 295 27.63 8.16 0.54
CA ARG A 295 27.69 7.32 -0.67
C ARG A 295 28.29 8.09 -1.84
N GLU A 296 28.93 7.34 -2.74
CA GLU A 296 29.41 7.87 -4.01
C GLU A 296 28.80 7.07 -5.17
N LEU A 297 28.33 7.75 -6.22
CA LEU A 297 27.74 7.08 -7.37
C LEU A 297 28.22 7.77 -8.65
N VAL A 298 28.74 7.00 -9.59
CA VAL A 298 28.97 7.48 -10.95
C VAL A 298 27.66 7.37 -11.73
N THR A 299 27.11 8.52 -12.11
CA THR A 299 25.78 8.62 -12.74
C THR A 299 25.69 9.89 -13.58
N THR A 300 24.53 10.20 -14.12
CA THR A 300 24.21 11.45 -14.80
C THR A 300 23.13 12.23 -14.03
N ARG A 301 23.00 13.53 -14.31
CA ARG A 301 21.95 14.34 -13.68
C ARG A 301 20.56 13.85 -14.08
N ARG A 302 20.41 13.39 -15.33
CA ARG A 302 19.17 12.80 -15.83
C ARG A 302 18.82 11.53 -15.07
N GLU A 303 19.76 10.59 -14.95
CA GLU A 303 19.53 9.32 -14.24
C GLU A 303 19.08 9.52 -12.79
N VAL A 304 19.70 10.46 -12.08
CA VAL A 304 19.33 10.77 -10.68
C VAL A 304 17.87 11.24 -10.58
N LEU A 305 17.43 12.12 -11.48
CA LEU A 305 16.02 12.56 -11.51
C LEU A 305 15.09 11.48 -12.07
N SER A 306 15.56 10.62 -12.95
CA SER A 306 14.76 9.54 -13.53
C SER A 306 14.48 8.41 -12.53
N TRP A 307 15.46 8.03 -11.70
CA TRP A 307 15.40 6.80 -10.92
C TRP A 307 15.52 7.00 -9.41
N CYS A 308 16.08 8.10 -8.93
CA CYS A 308 16.45 8.24 -7.52
C CYS A 308 15.63 9.28 -6.77
N SER A 309 15.15 10.33 -7.44
CA SER A 309 14.45 11.44 -6.79
C SER A 309 12.96 11.44 -7.15
N ASP A 310 12.11 11.57 -6.13
CA ASP A 310 10.68 11.74 -6.34
C ASP A 310 10.35 13.20 -6.64
N ILE A 311 9.67 13.42 -7.77
CA ILE A 311 9.33 14.76 -8.27
C ILE A 311 7.81 15.01 -8.36
N GLN A 312 6.97 14.04 -7.97
CA GLN A 312 5.51 14.17 -8.16
C GLN A 312 4.62 13.38 -7.18
N SER A 313 5.15 12.43 -6.41
CA SER A 313 4.32 11.57 -5.55
C SER A 313 4.02 12.18 -4.19
N TYR A 314 4.85 13.09 -3.71
CA TYR A 314 4.76 13.64 -2.36
C TYR A 314 4.33 15.09 -2.38
N ALA A 315 3.43 15.45 -1.47
CA ALA A 315 3.10 16.84 -1.24
C ALA A 315 4.33 17.62 -0.76
N PRO A 316 4.51 18.89 -1.18
CA PRO A 316 5.70 19.67 -0.91
C PRO A 316 5.93 19.88 0.59
N SER A 317 7.20 20.04 0.95
CA SER A 317 7.65 20.30 2.32
C SER A 317 7.98 21.78 2.53
N LYS A 318 7.94 22.26 3.77
CA LYS A 318 8.41 23.62 4.09
C LYS A 318 9.88 23.83 3.72
N GLN A 319 10.69 22.78 3.82
CA GLN A 319 12.10 22.80 3.41
C GLN A 319 12.25 23.04 1.91
N LEU A 320 11.37 22.46 1.09
CA LEU A 320 11.36 22.71 -0.35
C LEU A 320 10.99 24.18 -0.64
N PHE A 321 9.93 24.71 -0.02
CA PHE A 321 9.56 26.12 -0.21
C PHE A 321 10.66 27.07 0.25
N ARG A 322 11.29 26.80 1.40
CA ARG A 322 12.41 27.60 1.90
C ARG A 322 13.60 27.57 0.96
N LEU A 323 13.93 26.41 0.39
CA LEU A 323 15.00 26.28 -0.59
C LEU A 323 14.67 27.09 -1.85
N LEU A 324 13.45 26.97 -2.38
CA LEU A 324 13.03 27.74 -3.54
C LEU A 324 13.17 29.24 -3.27
N ALA A 325 12.71 29.73 -2.11
CA ALA A 325 12.80 31.14 -1.71
C ALA A 325 14.25 31.67 -1.74
N GLU A 326 15.22 30.85 -1.34
CA GLU A 326 16.65 31.23 -1.33
C GLU A 326 17.17 31.60 -2.72
N TYR A 327 16.71 30.87 -3.73
CA TYR A 327 17.17 30.99 -5.12
C TYR A 327 16.15 31.72 -6.01
N THR A 328 15.25 32.50 -5.41
CA THR A 328 14.24 33.30 -6.11
C THR A 328 14.70 34.75 -6.21
N SER A 329 14.77 35.28 -7.43
CA SER A 329 15.21 36.66 -7.66
C SER A 329 14.09 37.70 -7.59
N GLU A 330 12.85 37.30 -7.88
CA GLU A 330 11.69 38.20 -7.83
C GLU A 330 11.14 38.28 -6.39
N GLU A 331 10.91 39.49 -5.90
CA GLU A 331 10.60 39.74 -4.49
C GLU A 331 9.23 39.22 -4.06
N ASN A 332 8.20 39.33 -4.92
CA ASN A 332 6.86 38.83 -4.62
C ASN A 332 6.83 37.30 -4.50
N GLU A 333 7.42 36.59 -5.47
CA GLU A 333 7.62 35.14 -5.49
C GLU A 333 8.37 34.70 -4.23
N LYS A 334 9.48 35.37 -3.91
CA LYS A 334 10.27 35.07 -2.72
C LYS A 334 9.44 35.23 -1.45
N LYS A 335 8.68 36.32 -1.32
CA LYS A 335 7.82 36.56 -0.15
C LYS A 335 6.74 35.50 -0.01
N ILE A 336 6.13 35.05 -1.11
CA ILE A 336 5.14 33.97 -1.11
C ILE A 336 5.76 32.65 -0.65
N LEU A 337 6.95 32.30 -1.16
CA LEU A 337 7.66 31.08 -0.78
C LEU A 337 8.10 31.10 0.70
N GLU A 338 8.58 32.25 1.19
CA GLU A 338 8.88 32.46 2.61
C GLU A 338 7.62 32.30 3.46
N PHE A 339 6.50 32.88 3.05
CA PHE A 339 5.20 32.74 3.71
C PHE A 339 4.78 31.26 3.82
N LEU A 340 4.84 30.49 2.73
CA LEU A 340 4.51 29.06 2.73
C LEU A 340 5.42 28.23 3.66
N SER A 341 6.61 28.73 3.96
CA SER A 341 7.55 28.10 4.89
C SER A 341 7.53 28.70 6.32
N SER A 342 6.67 29.69 6.60
CA SER A 342 6.58 30.39 7.89
C SER A 342 5.48 29.85 8.81
N ALA A 343 5.33 30.44 10.00
CA ALA A 343 4.19 30.21 10.89
C ALA A 343 2.88 30.81 10.35
N GLN A 344 2.97 31.94 9.63
CA GLN A 344 1.81 32.66 9.10
C GLN A 344 1.18 31.93 7.92
N GLY A 345 1.99 31.29 7.07
CA GLY A 345 1.49 30.50 5.94
C GLY A 345 1.10 29.07 6.28
N GLN A 346 1.04 28.69 7.56
CA GLN A 346 0.69 27.32 7.96
C GLN A 346 -0.65 26.83 7.38
N GLY A 347 -1.66 27.71 7.32
CA GLY A 347 -2.97 27.38 6.75
C GLY A 347 -2.87 27.04 5.26
N ALA A 348 -2.29 27.96 4.47
CA ALA A 348 -2.06 27.78 3.04
C ALA A 348 -1.18 26.54 2.75
N PHE A 349 -0.13 26.33 3.55
CA PHE A 349 0.73 25.16 3.45
C PHE A 349 -0.04 23.84 3.70
N CYS A 350 -0.91 23.79 4.71
CA CYS A 350 -1.75 22.61 4.95
C CYS A 350 -2.73 22.36 3.81
N GLU A 351 -3.34 23.42 3.27
CA GLU A 351 -4.30 23.33 2.16
C GLU A 351 -3.64 22.74 0.90
N LEU A 352 -2.44 23.21 0.54
CA LEU A 352 -1.65 22.66 -0.57
C LEU A 352 -1.37 21.15 -0.42
N ARG A 353 -1.23 20.66 0.82
CA ARG A 353 -0.93 19.24 1.10
C ARG A 353 -2.15 18.34 1.10
N THR A 354 -3.31 18.86 1.51
CA THR A 354 -4.53 18.07 1.62
C THR A 354 -5.25 17.95 0.28
N ASN A 355 -5.23 19.01 -0.54
CA ASN A 355 -6.11 19.11 -1.70
C ASN A 355 -5.40 18.93 -3.05
N SER A 356 -4.06 18.96 -3.12
CA SER A 356 -3.35 19.06 -4.40
C SER A 356 -2.19 18.07 -4.53
N HIS A 357 -2.17 17.30 -5.63
CA HIS A 357 -1.04 16.46 -6.03
C HIS A 357 0.05 17.30 -6.74
N ILE A 358 0.66 18.22 -6.00
CA ILE A 358 1.60 19.20 -6.56
C ILE A 358 2.90 18.51 -6.98
N SER A 359 3.31 18.71 -8.23
CA SER A 359 4.64 18.26 -8.70
C SER A 359 5.71 19.32 -8.52
N LEU A 360 6.97 18.89 -8.51
CA LEU A 360 8.11 19.79 -8.58
C LEU A 360 8.09 20.65 -9.85
N SER A 361 7.71 20.07 -11.01
CA SER A 361 7.52 20.81 -12.26
C SER A 361 6.54 21.97 -12.06
N GLN A 362 5.36 21.69 -11.47
CA GLN A 362 4.36 22.72 -11.19
C GLN A 362 4.92 23.85 -10.33
N LEU A 363 5.67 23.55 -9.27
CA LEU A 363 6.26 24.58 -8.40
C LEU A 363 7.29 25.44 -9.15
N LEU A 364 8.14 24.84 -9.96
CA LEU A 364 9.14 25.57 -10.76
C LEU A 364 8.50 26.41 -11.89
N HIS A 365 7.32 26.02 -12.39
CA HIS A 365 6.54 26.85 -13.30
C HIS A 365 5.75 27.94 -12.57
N ALA A 366 5.27 27.67 -11.36
CA ALA A 366 4.54 28.63 -10.54
C ALA A 366 5.43 29.78 -10.07
N PHE A 367 6.70 29.49 -9.74
CA PHE A 367 7.70 30.45 -9.29
C PHE A 367 8.89 30.50 -10.28
N PRO A 368 8.70 31.09 -11.47
CA PRO A 368 9.67 31.02 -12.57
C PRO A 368 11.01 31.70 -12.29
N SER A 369 11.08 32.62 -11.33
CA SER A 369 12.33 33.28 -10.93
C SER A 369 13.15 32.44 -9.94
N SER A 370 12.59 31.34 -9.42
CA SER A 370 13.29 30.40 -8.54
C SER A 370 14.16 29.41 -9.33
N GLN A 371 15.48 29.48 -9.13
CA GLN A 371 16.45 28.66 -9.85
C GLN A 371 17.44 27.96 -8.91
N PRO A 372 16.99 27.02 -8.05
CA PRO A 372 17.88 26.32 -7.15
C PRO A 372 18.91 25.45 -7.92
N PRO A 373 20.17 25.39 -7.49
CA PRO A 373 21.12 24.41 -7.99
C PRO A 373 20.59 22.99 -7.80
N LEU A 374 20.71 22.15 -8.84
CA LEU A 374 20.16 20.79 -8.83
C LEU A 374 20.63 19.96 -7.63
N ASP A 375 21.90 20.06 -7.24
CA ASP A 375 22.44 19.31 -6.10
C ASP A 375 21.85 19.76 -4.76
N HIS A 376 21.62 21.05 -4.57
CA HIS A 376 20.93 21.54 -3.37
C HIS A 376 19.45 21.11 -3.37
N LEU A 377 18.79 21.14 -4.53
CA LEU A 377 17.42 20.64 -4.67
C LEU A 377 17.29 19.15 -4.32
N LEU A 378 18.20 18.32 -4.82
CA LEU A 378 18.26 16.88 -4.52
C LEU A 378 18.50 16.58 -3.03
N SER A 379 19.06 17.54 -2.27
CA SER A 379 19.27 17.40 -0.83
C SER A 379 17.95 17.46 -0.03
N VAL A 380 16.87 17.95 -0.66
CA VAL A 380 15.56 18.17 -0.03
C VAL A 380 14.47 17.26 -0.60
N LEU A 381 14.61 16.84 -1.85
CA LEU A 381 13.65 15.95 -2.50
C LEU A 381 13.68 14.56 -1.87
N ASN A 382 12.51 13.92 -1.84
CA ASN A 382 12.39 12.55 -1.35
C ASN A 382 13.06 11.56 -2.32
N THR A 383 13.42 10.39 -1.80
CA THR A 383 13.86 9.27 -2.63
C THR A 383 12.67 8.71 -3.40
N LEU A 384 12.86 8.33 -4.66
CA LEU A 384 11.84 7.64 -5.43
C LEU A 384 11.66 6.22 -4.91
N MET A 385 10.52 5.96 -4.26
CA MET A 385 10.24 4.66 -3.64
C MET A 385 9.83 3.60 -4.68
N PRO A 386 10.22 2.33 -4.49
CA PRO A 386 9.59 1.22 -5.20
C PRO A 386 8.10 1.11 -4.84
N ARG A 387 7.29 0.57 -5.75
CA ARG A 387 5.85 0.31 -5.53
C ARG A 387 5.59 -1.18 -5.56
N PHE A 388 4.75 -1.65 -4.65
CA PHE A 388 4.47 -3.08 -4.48
C PHE A 388 3.19 -3.47 -5.21
N TYR A 389 3.21 -4.66 -5.81
CA TYR A 389 2.07 -5.24 -6.52
C TYR A 389 1.91 -6.70 -6.13
N SER A 390 0.71 -7.08 -5.69
CA SER A 390 0.38 -8.44 -5.29
C SER A 390 0.33 -9.37 -6.51
N LEU A 391 0.86 -10.58 -6.36
CA LEU A 391 0.82 -11.60 -7.40
C LEU A 391 -0.61 -12.05 -7.65
N SER A 392 -1.02 -12.14 -8.91
CA SER A 392 -2.40 -12.46 -9.32
C SER A 392 -2.62 -13.92 -9.74
N GLN A 393 -1.71 -14.80 -9.35
CA GLN A 393 -1.71 -16.20 -9.77
C GLN A 393 -0.94 -17.08 -8.75
N ASP A 394 -1.00 -18.41 -8.90
CA ASP A 394 -0.13 -19.34 -8.15
C ASP A 394 1.21 -19.61 -8.88
N PRO A 395 2.31 -18.96 -8.45
CA PRO A 395 3.61 -19.05 -9.12
C PRO A 395 4.23 -20.44 -9.17
N GLN A 396 3.69 -21.41 -8.43
CA GLN A 396 4.14 -22.80 -8.51
C GLN A 396 3.51 -23.58 -9.68
N ILE A 397 2.41 -23.08 -10.23
CA ILE A 397 1.69 -23.73 -11.34
C ILE A 397 2.10 -23.13 -12.69
N SER A 398 2.43 -21.84 -12.73
CA SER A 398 2.77 -21.12 -13.96
C SER A 398 4.20 -21.41 -14.44
N CYS A 399 4.37 -22.62 -14.95
CA CYS A 399 5.44 -22.98 -15.85
C CYS A 399 4.85 -23.18 -17.25
N GLN A 400 5.21 -22.32 -18.20
CA GLN A 400 4.92 -22.57 -19.61
C GLN A 400 6.02 -23.45 -20.19
N PHE A 401 5.65 -24.66 -20.63
CA PHE A 401 6.58 -25.57 -21.28
C PHE A 401 6.66 -25.29 -22.78
N LYS A 402 7.87 -25.06 -23.30
CA LYS A 402 8.15 -25.07 -24.73
C LYS A 402 9.21 -26.12 -25.03
N GLY A 403 8.77 -27.33 -25.37
CA GLY A 403 9.67 -28.48 -25.48
C GLY A 403 10.17 -28.90 -24.09
N THR A 404 11.49 -28.85 -23.86
CA THR A 404 12.13 -29.19 -22.59
C THR A 404 12.35 -27.99 -21.65
N GLU A 405 12.12 -26.77 -22.12
CA GLU A 405 12.35 -25.55 -21.34
C GLU A 405 11.07 -25.12 -20.61
N CYS A 406 11.21 -24.90 -19.30
CA CYS A 406 10.16 -24.38 -18.42
C CYS A 406 10.38 -22.88 -18.23
N ARG A 407 9.48 -22.05 -18.77
CA ARG A 407 9.46 -20.61 -18.48
C ARG A 407 8.64 -20.36 -17.22
N ARG A 408 9.25 -19.74 -16.22
CA ARG A 408 8.58 -19.37 -14.96
C ARG A 408 8.03 -17.96 -15.08
N LEU A 409 6.73 -17.79 -14.89
CA LEU A 409 6.07 -16.49 -14.96
C LEU A 409 5.49 -16.08 -13.61
N VAL A 410 5.56 -14.79 -13.31
CA VAL A 410 4.75 -14.17 -12.25
C VAL A 410 3.81 -13.16 -12.87
N GLU A 411 2.58 -13.14 -12.38
CA GLU A 411 1.53 -12.28 -12.93
C GLU A 411 1.14 -11.21 -11.92
N VAL A 412 0.90 -9.99 -12.41
CA VAL A 412 0.36 -8.89 -11.60
C VAL A 412 -0.71 -8.12 -12.37
N ALA A 413 -1.63 -7.49 -11.64
CA ALA A 413 -2.59 -6.53 -12.19
C ALA A 413 -2.32 -5.13 -11.65
N VAL A 414 -2.40 -4.13 -12.51
CA VAL A 414 -2.13 -2.72 -12.17
C VAL A 414 -3.22 -1.83 -12.73
N THR A 415 -3.94 -1.15 -11.84
CA THR A 415 -4.83 -0.06 -12.23
C THR A 415 -4.04 1.24 -12.32
N VAL A 416 -4.21 1.97 -13.41
CA VAL A 416 -3.60 3.29 -13.60
C VAL A 416 -4.23 4.27 -12.62
N ALA A 417 -3.37 4.93 -11.85
CA ALA A 417 -3.79 5.99 -10.95
C ALA A 417 -3.72 7.30 -11.72
N ASP A 418 -4.83 8.02 -11.83
CA ASP A 418 -4.90 9.28 -12.54
C ASP A 418 -5.28 10.42 -11.58
N SER A 419 -4.80 11.61 -11.89
CA SER A 419 -5.06 12.87 -11.19
C SER A 419 -5.12 14.01 -12.20
N ASP A 420 -5.81 15.10 -11.89
CA ASP A 420 -5.82 16.27 -12.76
C ASP A 420 -4.42 16.89 -12.86
N ASP A 421 -4.03 17.29 -14.06
CA ASP A 421 -2.77 17.98 -14.31
C ASP A 421 -2.98 19.49 -14.39
N TRP A 422 -2.08 20.26 -13.80
CA TRP A 422 -2.05 21.72 -13.92
C TRP A 422 -1.80 22.15 -15.37
N LYS A 423 -1.12 21.33 -16.17
CA LYS A 423 -0.95 21.54 -17.62
C LYS A 423 -2.28 21.38 -18.37
N GLY A 424 -3.29 20.76 -17.75
CA GLY A 424 -4.57 20.37 -18.33
C GLY A 424 -4.56 18.88 -18.69
N GLY A 425 -5.74 18.25 -18.64
CA GLY A 425 -5.86 16.80 -18.82
C GLY A 425 -5.50 16.03 -17.54
N MET A 426 -5.08 14.78 -17.70
CA MET A 426 -4.80 13.86 -16.60
C MET A 426 -3.32 13.48 -16.55
N ARG A 427 -2.77 13.43 -15.33
CA ARG A 427 -1.45 12.91 -15.03
C ARG A 427 -1.58 11.58 -14.28
N THR A 428 -0.82 10.61 -14.75
CA THR A 428 -0.72 9.29 -14.12
C THR A 428 0.20 9.31 -12.90
N GLY A 429 -0.01 8.41 -11.93
CA GLY A 429 0.98 8.11 -10.89
C GLY A 429 2.30 7.58 -11.48
N VAL A 430 3.41 7.70 -10.74
CA VAL A 430 4.76 7.33 -11.24
C VAL A 430 4.81 5.88 -11.70
N SER A 431 4.52 4.93 -10.79
CA SER A 431 4.71 3.50 -11.06
C SER A 431 3.65 2.94 -12.00
N SER A 432 2.38 3.27 -11.78
CA SER A 432 1.29 2.76 -12.62
C SER A 432 1.31 3.38 -14.03
N GLY A 433 1.71 4.64 -14.17
CA GLY A 433 1.95 5.27 -15.47
C GLY A 433 3.17 4.69 -16.20
N TYR A 434 4.26 4.42 -15.47
CA TYR A 434 5.42 3.72 -16.02
C TYR A 434 5.03 2.34 -16.57
N LEU A 435 4.32 1.54 -15.78
CA LEU A 435 3.85 0.21 -16.19
C LEU A 435 2.82 0.28 -17.33
N GLU A 436 1.92 1.26 -17.35
CA GLU A 436 1.04 1.49 -18.50
C GLU A 436 1.83 1.72 -19.79
N GLN A 437 2.87 2.55 -19.76
CA GLN A 437 3.69 2.81 -20.94
C GLN A 437 4.37 1.52 -21.44
N LEU A 438 4.85 0.67 -20.52
CA LEU A 438 5.42 -0.63 -20.88
C LEU A 438 4.37 -1.58 -21.47
N ALA A 439 3.18 -1.66 -20.86
CA ALA A 439 2.07 -2.48 -21.36
C ALA A 439 1.67 -2.09 -22.78
N ARG A 440 1.45 -0.79 -23.02
CA ARG A 440 1.08 -0.28 -24.35
C ARG A 440 2.12 -0.61 -25.42
N ARG A 441 3.41 -0.52 -25.07
CA ARG A 441 4.50 -0.90 -25.99
C ARG A 441 4.53 -2.40 -26.27
N ALA A 442 4.33 -3.23 -25.25
CA ALA A 442 4.26 -4.68 -25.41
C ALA A 442 3.06 -5.07 -26.29
N ILE A 443 1.86 -4.58 -25.97
CA ILE A 443 0.62 -4.81 -26.73
C ILE A 443 0.80 -4.38 -28.19
N ALA A 444 1.37 -3.20 -28.46
CA ALA A 444 1.58 -2.71 -29.81
C ALA A 444 2.57 -3.58 -30.61
N ALA A 445 3.67 -4.01 -29.98
CA ALA A 445 4.65 -4.89 -30.60
C ALA A 445 4.06 -6.28 -30.90
N GLU A 446 3.32 -6.86 -29.95
CA GLU A 446 2.63 -8.14 -30.16
C GLU A 446 1.58 -8.07 -31.28
N ALA A 447 0.80 -6.98 -31.33
CA ALA A 447 -0.17 -6.75 -32.40
C ALA A 447 0.50 -6.61 -33.78
N ALA A 448 1.73 -6.11 -33.83
CA ALA A 448 2.56 -6.05 -35.04
C ALA A 448 3.28 -7.38 -35.36
N GLY A 449 3.19 -8.39 -34.48
CA GLY A 449 3.94 -9.64 -34.61
C GLY A 449 5.44 -9.50 -34.33
N GLU A 450 5.85 -8.41 -33.68
CA GLU A 450 7.24 -8.09 -33.36
C GLU A 450 7.64 -8.62 -31.98
N LYS A 451 8.90 -9.05 -31.86
CA LYS A 451 9.47 -9.35 -30.54
C LYS A 451 9.86 -8.04 -29.85
N HIS A 452 9.58 -7.92 -28.55
CA HIS A 452 9.96 -6.75 -27.76
C HIS A 452 10.98 -7.09 -26.67
N ASP A 453 11.95 -6.20 -26.45
CA ASP A 453 12.97 -6.29 -25.38
C ASP A 453 12.60 -5.38 -24.20
N ILE A 454 11.39 -5.54 -23.68
CA ILE A 454 10.87 -4.73 -22.57
C ILE A 454 11.20 -5.41 -21.25
N HIS A 455 11.65 -4.62 -20.27
CA HIS A 455 12.02 -5.12 -18.96
C HIS A 455 11.47 -4.24 -17.85
N ILE A 456 11.13 -4.88 -16.72
CA ILE A 456 10.65 -4.26 -15.50
C ILE A 456 11.74 -4.40 -14.43
N PRO A 457 12.31 -3.29 -13.92
CA PRO A 457 13.20 -3.32 -12.77
C PRO A 457 12.39 -3.71 -11.54
N MET A 458 12.60 -4.92 -11.02
CA MET A 458 11.84 -5.44 -9.89
C MET A 458 12.69 -6.26 -8.92
N PHE A 459 12.14 -6.49 -7.74
CA PHE A 459 12.65 -7.44 -6.77
C PHE A 459 11.46 -8.16 -6.13
N ARG A 460 11.70 -9.33 -5.56
CA ARG A 460 10.70 -10.06 -4.81
C ARG A 460 10.32 -9.27 -3.55
N GLY A 461 9.03 -9.05 -3.35
CA GLY A 461 8.52 -8.29 -2.20
C GLY A 461 8.90 -8.95 -0.86
N LEU A 462 8.97 -8.14 0.19
CA LEU A 462 9.28 -8.63 1.53
C LEU A 462 8.23 -9.67 1.95
N MET A 463 8.68 -10.87 2.36
CA MET A 463 7.84 -12.00 2.78
C MET A 463 6.90 -11.75 3.98
N ALA A 464 6.82 -10.52 4.47
CA ALA A 464 5.92 -10.14 5.55
C ALA A 464 4.53 -9.74 5.02
N ASN A 465 4.17 -10.06 3.77
CA ASN A 465 2.78 -9.91 3.34
C ASN A 465 1.91 -10.92 4.13
N PRO A 466 0.94 -10.46 4.94
CA PRO A 466 0.04 -11.35 5.66
C PRO A 466 -0.70 -12.34 4.75
N LEU A 467 -0.99 -11.95 3.49
CA LEU A 467 -1.59 -12.84 2.48
C LEU A 467 -0.68 -14.01 2.09
N ALA A 468 0.64 -13.86 2.18
CA ALA A 468 1.59 -14.92 1.82
C ALA A 468 1.76 -16.00 2.91
N THR A 469 1.02 -15.87 4.02
CA THR A 469 1.06 -16.84 5.13
C THR A 469 0.52 -18.19 4.65
N ARG A 470 1.32 -19.25 4.81
CA ARG A 470 0.88 -20.61 4.50
C ARG A 470 -0.05 -21.11 5.60
N PHE A 471 -1.16 -21.69 5.19
CA PHE A 471 -2.15 -22.23 6.08
C PHE A 471 -2.21 -23.75 5.98
N ALA A 472 -2.19 -24.44 7.11
CA ALA A 472 -2.16 -25.90 7.17
C ALA A 472 -3.53 -26.57 6.91
N SER A 473 -4.62 -25.80 6.89
CA SER A 473 -5.98 -26.34 6.86
C SER A 473 -6.81 -25.92 5.64
N ASP A 474 -7.59 -26.88 5.16
CA ASP A 474 -8.51 -26.78 4.01
C ASP A 474 -9.88 -26.20 4.37
N GLY A 475 -9.94 -25.41 5.44
CA GLY A 475 -11.14 -24.73 5.93
C GLY A 475 -11.79 -23.76 4.93
N PRO A 476 -13.05 -23.35 5.21
CA PRO A 476 -13.80 -22.44 4.35
C PRO A 476 -13.12 -21.07 4.23
N MET A 477 -13.20 -20.46 3.04
CA MET A 477 -12.49 -19.23 2.72
C MET A 477 -13.41 -18.24 2.00
N LEU A 478 -13.49 -17.02 2.52
CA LEU A 478 -14.19 -15.90 1.90
C LEU A 478 -13.18 -14.83 1.46
N LEU A 479 -13.20 -14.47 0.19
CA LEU A 479 -12.27 -13.54 -0.47
C LEU A 479 -13.07 -12.32 -0.95
N ILE A 480 -12.81 -11.15 -0.39
CA ILE A 480 -13.58 -9.92 -0.66
C ILE A 480 -12.68 -8.90 -1.32
N GLY A 481 -12.86 -8.67 -2.62
CA GLY A 481 -11.99 -7.81 -3.42
C GLY A 481 -12.75 -6.79 -4.25
N ALA A 482 -12.34 -5.53 -4.25
CA ALA A 482 -12.93 -4.51 -5.12
C ALA A 482 -11.93 -3.98 -6.14
N GLY A 483 -12.35 -3.87 -7.41
CA GLY A 483 -11.48 -3.50 -8.52
C GLY A 483 -10.24 -4.40 -8.61
N VAL A 484 -9.05 -3.81 -8.70
CA VAL A 484 -7.77 -4.57 -8.73
C VAL A 484 -7.47 -5.31 -7.42
N GLY A 485 -8.23 -5.04 -6.36
CA GLY A 485 -8.26 -5.84 -5.13
C GLY A 485 -8.50 -7.34 -5.35
N ILE A 486 -9.13 -7.70 -6.45
CA ILE A 486 -9.41 -9.09 -6.81
C ILE A 486 -8.16 -9.88 -7.25
N ALA A 487 -7.09 -9.17 -7.64
CA ALA A 487 -5.90 -9.76 -8.25
C ALA A 487 -5.29 -10.91 -7.43
N PRO A 488 -4.92 -10.74 -6.14
CA PRO A 488 -4.34 -11.83 -5.35
C PRO A 488 -5.27 -13.04 -5.24
N PHE A 489 -6.59 -12.82 -5.20
CA PHE A 489 -7.56 -13.88 -4.99
C PHE A 489 -7.67 -14.86 -6.16
N ARG A 490 -7.29 -14.44 -7.37
CA ARG A 490 -7.17 -15.35 -8.52
C ARG A 490 -6.16 -16.47 -8.22
N GLY A 491 -4.99 -16.15 -7.65
CA GLY A 491 -4.00 -17.13 -7.22
C GLY A 491 -4.48 -18.01 -6.06
N PHE A 492 -5.21 -17.44 -5.10
CA PHE A 492 -5.79 -18.21 -3.99
C PHE A 492 -6.79 -19.26 -4.48
N VAL A 493 -7.68 -18.86 -5.39
CA VAL A 493 -8.67 -19.77 -5.98
C VAL A 493 -7.98 -20.85 -6.80
N GLN A 494 -7.03 -20.50 -7.68
CA GLN A 494 -6.25 -21.47 -8.45
C GLN A 494 -5.61 -22.53 -7.55
N ARG A 495 -4.94 -22.11 -6.47
CA ARG A 495 -4.31 -23.00 -5.50
C ARG A 495 -5.33 -23.87 -4.77
N ARG A 496 -6.44 -23.28 -4.33
CA ARG A 496 -7.51 -24.00 -3.62
C ARG A 496 -8.17 -25.05 -4.51
N LEU A 497 -8.44 -24.73 -5.77
CA LEU A 497 -9.08 -25.66 -6.70
C LEU A 497 -8.18 -26.84 -7.12
N GLN A 498 -6.87 -26.82 -6.81
CA GLN A 498 -6.02 -28.02 -6.96
C GLN A 498 -6.41 -29.14 -6.00
N SER A 499 -6.99 -28.81 -4.84
CA SER A 499 -7.48 -29.79 -3.88
C SER A 499 -8.97 -30.05 -4.11
N ALA A 500 -9.31 -31.30 -4.44
CA ALA A 500 -10.71 -31.70 -4.63
C ALA A 500 -11.59 -31.44 -3.39
N ASN A 501 -10.99 -31.45 -2.20
CA ASN A 501 -11.67 -31.20 -0.92
C ASN A 501 -12.03 -29.71 -0.68
N CYS A 502 -11.46 -28.80 -1.49
CA CYS A 502 -11.63 -27.36 -1.35
C CYS A 502 -12.57 -26.73 -2.38
N ALA A 503 -12.99 -27.46 -3.42
CA ALA A 503 -13.73 -26.90 -4.56
C ALA A 503 -15.03 -26.16 -4.16
N ASN A 504 -15.70 -26.60 -3.09
CA ASN A 504 -16.94 -25.99 -2.58
C ASN A 504 -16.73 -25.23 -1.25
N LYS A 505 -15.49 -24.78 -0.98
CA LYS A 505 -15.10 -24.11 0.28
C LYS A 505 -14.40 -22.76 0.05
N VAL A 506 -14.54 -22.19 -1.13
CA VAL A 506 -13.96 -20.89 -1.48
C VAL A 506 -15.02 -20.04 -2.15
N TRP A 507 -15.20 -18.83 -1.63
CA TRP A 507 -16.16 -17.85 -2.13
C TRP A 507 -15.46 -16.52 -2.36
N VAL A 508 -15.80 -15.86 -3.45
CA VAL A 508 -15.22 -14.59 -3.89
C VAL A 508 -16.34 -13.57 -4.07
N LEU A 509 -16.24 -12.45 -3.38
CA LEU A 509 -17.09 -11.27 -3.60
C LEU A 509 -16.27 -10.22 -4.35
N GLN A 510 -16.60 -9.98 -5.62
CA GLN A 510 -15.90 -9.03 -6.47
C GLN A 510 -16.72 -7.74 -6.66
N GLY A 511 -16.23 -6.62 -6.14
CA GLY A 511 -16.82 -5.31 -6.38
C GLY A 511 -16.32 -4.67 -7.67
N VAL A 512 -17.23 -4.28 -8.55
CA VAL A 512 -16.95 -3.58 -9.82
C VAL A 512 -17.90 -2.39 -10.02
N ARG A 513 -17.63 -1.53 -11.00
CA ARG A 513 -18.59 -0.47 -11.36
C ARG A 513 -19.65 -1.01 -12.30
N ASP A 514 -19.20 -1.59 -13.40
CA ASP A 514 -20.02 -2.15 -14.46
C ASP A 514 -19.35 -3.42 -14.98
N SER A 515 -20.04 -4.56 -14.85
CA SER A 515 -19.49 -5.85 -15.24
C SER A 515 -19.11 -5.92 -16.73
N LEU A 516 -19.71 -5.09 -17.58
CA LEU A 516 -19.34 -5.04 -18.99
C LEU A 516 -18.00 -4.35 -19.24
N LEU A 517 -17.53 -3.51 -18.33
CA LEU A 517 -16.39 -2.61 -18.53
C LEU A 517 -15.19 -2.94 -17.65
N ASP A 518 -15.41 -3.18 -16.35
CA ASP A 518 -14.34 -3.34 -15.36
C ASP A 518 -14.40 -4.63 -14.53
N GLU A 519 -15.08 -5.66 -15.07
CA GLU A 519 -14.97 -7.03 -14.56
C GLU A 519 -13.63 -7.67 -14.92
N LEU A 520 -12.70 -7.63 -13.96
CA LEU A 520 -11.38 -8.22 -14.13
C LEU A 520 -11.45 -9.76 -14.07
N TYR A 521 -10.69 -10.41 -14.94
CA TYR A 521 -10.50 -11.87 -14.98
C TYR A 521 -11.78 -12.69 -15.18
N SER A 522 -12.77 -12.16 -15.89
CA SER A 522 -13.96 -12.91 -16.29
C SER A 522 -13.57 -14.17 -17.09
N GLY A 523 -14.07 -15.34 -16.70
CA GLY A 523 -13.77 -16.62 -17.35
C GLY A 523 -12.49 -17.32 -16.89
N GLU A 524 -11.78 -16.78 -15.89
CA GLU A 524 -10.50 -17.31 -15.41
C GLU A 524 -10.56 -17.95 -14.01
N TRP A 525 -11.76 -18.19 -13.47
CA TRP A 525 -11.95 -18.67 -12.08
C TRP A 525 -12.22 -20.17 -11.97
N GLY A 526 -12.19 -20.91 -13.08
CA GLY A 526 -12.40 -22.35 -13.15
C GLY A 526 -13.79 -22.76 -13.63
N VAL A 527 -14.03 -24.07 -13.71
CA VAL A 527 -15.21 -24.69 -14.38
C VAL A 527 -16.56 -24.32 -13.73
N HIS A 528 -16.55 -23.88 -12.47
CA HIS A 528 -17.74 -23.48 -11.71
C HIS A 528 -17.62 -22.06 -11.17
N GLU A 529 -17.15 -21.13 -12.01
CA GLU A 529 -17.00 -19.71 -11.70
C GLU A 529 -18.24 -19.10 -11.04
N ASP A 530 -19.44 -19.37 -11.55
CA ASP A 530 -20.70 -18.84 -11.00
C ASP A 530 -21.00 -19.30 -9.55
N LYS A 531 -20.38 -20.40 -9.10
CA LYS A 531 -20.53 -20.90 -7.72
C LYS A 531 -19.45 -20.34 -6.79
N VAL A 532 -18.28 -20.02 -7.35
CA VAL A 532 -17.13 -19.52 -6.59
C VAL A 532 -17.21 -18.01 -6.44
N ARG A 533 -17.68 -17.29 -7.46
CA ARG A 533 -17.56 -15.83 -7.56
C ARG A 533 -18.91 -15.15 -7.73
N THR A 534 -19.17 -14.18 -6.85
CA THR A 534 -20.29 -13.24 -6.95
C THR A 534 -19.77 -11.88 -7.36
N VAL A 535 -20.27 -11.33 -8.46
CA VAL A 535 -19.92 -9.98 -8.94
C VAL A 535 -20.95 -8.97 -8.47
N VAL A 536 -20.49 -7.95 -7.73
CA VAL A 536 -21.31 -6.88 -7.16
C VAL A 536 -21.06 -5.58 -7.92
N GLN A 537 -22.12 -4.98 -8.45
CA GLN A 537 -22.05 -3.83 -9.35
C GLN A 537 -22.55 -2.55 -8.68
N SER A 538 -21.71 -1.52 -8.65
CA SER A 538 -22.04 -0.23 -8.01
C SER A 538 -22.71 0.78 -8.93
N ARG A 539 -22.68 0.60 -10.26
CA ARG A 539 -23.22 1.58 -11.22
C ARG A 539 -24.19 1.00 -12.24
N ARG A 540 -24.52 -0.28 -12.14
CA ARG A 540 -25.41 -0.97 -13.07
C ARG A 540 -26.40 -1.85 -12.32
N GLY A 541 -27.67 -1.76 -12.72
CA GLY A 541 -28.76 -2.48 -12.06
C GLY A 541 -29.02 -1.92 -10.67
N GLU A 542 -29.12 -2.80 -9.68
CA GLU A 542 -29.23 -2.40 -8.27
C GLU A 542 -27.84 -2.03 -7.75
N SER A 543 -27.61 -0.73 -7.54
CA SER A 543 -26.35 -0.19 -7.03
C SER A 543 -26.03 -0.76 -5.67
N ARG A 544 -25.07 -1.67 -5.61
CA ARG A 544 -24.57 -2.29 -4.37
C ARG A 544 -23.04 -2.27 -4.34
N TYR A 545 -22.47 -2.33 -3.16
CA TYR A 545 -21.05 -2.61 -2.95
C TYR A 545 -20.90 -3.94 -2.19
N VAL A 546 -19.65 -4.38 -2.07
CA VAL A 546 -19.33 -5.68 -1.46
C VAL A 546 -19.80 -5.78 -0.01
N GLN A 547 -19.83 -4.69 0.75
CA GLN A 547 -20.31 -4.72 2.13
C GLN A 547 -21.83 -4.93 2.25
N GLU A 548 -22.63 -4.51 1.26
CA GLU A 548 -24.06 -4.86 1.22
C GLU A 548 -24.22 -6.34 0.85
N GLU A 549 -23.40 -6.88 -0.04
CA GLU A 549 -23.43 -8.30 -0.38
C GLU A 549 -22.99 -9.19 0.79
N VAL A 550 -22.03 -8.75 1.61
CA VAL A 550 -21.66 -9.42 2.88
C VAL A 550 -22.87 -9.55 3.81
N ARG A 551 -23.68 -8.49 3.95
CA ARG A 551 -24.90 -8.52 4.75
C ARG A 551 -25.97 -9.42 4.13
N HIS A 552 -26.12 -9.35 2.81
CA HIS A 552 -27.09 -10.14 2.07
C HIS A 552 -26.81 -11.65 2.18
N GLN A 553 -25.52 -12.04 2.15
CA GLN A 553 -25.06 -13.41 2.30
C GLN A 553 -24.68 -13.75 3.76
N ALA A 554 -25.35 -13.15 4.75
CA ALA A 554 -25.00 -13.30 6.17
C ALA A 554 -24.90 -14.75 6.65
N ASP A 555 -25.73 -15.67 6.15
CA ASP A 555 -25.67 -17.09 6.50
C ASP A 555 -24.38 -17.76 6.02
N LEU A 556 -23.96 -17.48 4.78
CA LEU A 556 -22.69 -17.97 4.24
C LEU A 556 -21.51 -17.36 4.98
N VAL A 557 -21.55 -16.03 5.19
CA VAL A 557 -20.50 -15.32 5.91
C VAL A 557 -20.36 -15.89 7.32
N TRP A 558 -21.48 -16.09 8.04
CA TRP A 558 -21.49 -16.73 9.35
C TRP A 558 -20.89 -18.13 9.32
N TYR A 559 -21.30 -18.97 8.36
CA TYR A 559 -20.73 -20.31 8.17
C TYR A 559 -19.20 -20.28 8.05
N VAL A 560 -18.65 -19.33 7.28
CA VAL A 560 -17.19 -19.18 7.13
C VAL A 560 -16.56 -18.67 8.42
N ILE A 561 -17.05 -17.59 9.02
CA ILE A 561 -16.36 -16.94 10.15
C ILE A 561 -16.47 -17.74 11.44
N ASN A 562 -17.56 -18.49 11.63
CA ASN A 562 -17.78 -19.33 12.81
C ASN A 562 -17.04 -20.67 12.73
N ALA A 563 -16.61 -21.10 11.53
CA ALA A 563 -15.79 -22.29 11.40
C ALA A 563 -14.45 -22.14 12.14
N LEU A 564 -13.99 -23.23 12.77
CA LEU A 564 -12.78 -23.25 13.58
C LEU A 564 -11.53 -22.86 12.78
N ASP A 565 -11.52 -23.19 11.49
CA ASP A 565 -10.42 -22.93 10.58
C ASP A 565 -10.84 -22.09 9.35
N GLY A 566 -11.98 -21.41 9.45
CA GLY A 566 -12.49 -20.51 8.44
C GLY A 566 -11.67 -19.22 8.35
N ARG A 567 -11.56 -18.67 7.13
CA ARG A 567 -10.73 -17.49 6.85
C ARG A 567 -11.43 -16.48 5.98
N VAL A 568 -11.18 -15.21 6.27
CA VAL A 568 -11.66 -14.07 5.49
C VAL A 568 -10.47 -13.21 5.07
N PHE A 569 -10.42 -12.90 3.77
CA PHE A 569 -9.41 -12.02 3.21
C PHE A 569 -10.08 -10.83 2.52
N VAL A 570 -9.57 -9.63 2.77
CA VAL A 570 -10.10 -8.39 2.18
C VAL A 570 -8.98 -7.66 1.45
N CYS A 571 -9.20 -7.29 0.19
CA CYS A 571 -8.22 -6.55 -0.61
C CYS A 571 -8.85 -5.41 -1.43
N GLY A 572 -8.21 -4.24 -1.44
CA GLY A 572 -8.66 -3.07 -2.20
C GLY A 572 -8.48 -1.75 -1.45
N SER A 573 -9.30 -0.74 -1.78
CA SER A 573 -9.27 0.58 -1.14
C SER A 573 -9.55 0.48 0.37
N GLY A 574 -8.65 1.00 1.21
CA GLY A 574 -8.88 1.01 2.67
C GLY A 574 -10.04 1.91 3.05
N LYS A 575 -10.01 3.16 2.56
CA LYS A 575 -11.06 4.15 2.80
C LYS A 575 -12.34 3.74 2.07
N GLY A 576 -13.46 3.74 2.79
CA GLY A 576 -14.78 3.38 2.27
C GLY A 576 -15.00 1.87 2.13
N MET A 577 -14.21 1.15 1.32
CA MET A 577 -14.43 -0.28 1.09
C MET A 577 -14.00 -1.14 2.29
N GLY A 578 -12.74 -1.03 2.73
CA GLY A 578 -12.23 -1.81 3.86
C GLY A 578 -13.03 -1.54 5.15
N GLU A 579 -13.21 -0.27 5.49
CA GLU A 579 -14.03 0.18 6.65
C GLU A 579 -15.47 -0.34 6.57
N GLY A 580 -16.10 -0.26 5.39
CA GLY A 580 -17.47 -0.73 5.18
C GLY A 580 -17.61 -2.24 5.30
N VAL A 581 -16.65 -3.01 4.78
CA VAL A 581 -16.63 -4.47 4.90
C VAL A 581 -16.41 -4.91 6.34
N GLU A 582 -15.50 -4.27 7.08
CA GLU A 582 -15.28 -4.58 8.49
C GLU A 582 -16.55 -4.34 9.32
N ALA A 583 -17.23 -3.20 9.11
CA ALA A 583 -18.50 -2.92 9.77
C ALA A 583 -19.58 -3.98 9.43
N ALA A 584 -19.72 -4.35 8.15
CA ALA A 584 -20.66 -5.38 7.73
C ALA A 584 -20.37 -6.76 8.35
N LEU A 585 -19.09 -7.12 8.47
CA LEU A 585 -18.66 -8.36 9.11
C LEU A 585 -18.95 -8.38 10.61
N VAL A 586 -18.80 -7.25 11.30
CA VAL A 586 -19.21 -7.10 12.72
C VAL A 586 -20.73 -7.26 12.85
N GLU A 587 -21.52 -6.60 11.99
CA GLU A 587 -22.98 -6.72 11.99
C GLU A 587 -23.46 -8.17 11.76
N VAL A 588 -22.83 -8.91 10.83
CA VAL A 588 -23.15 -10.32 10.60
C VAL A 588 -22.84 -11.17 11.83
N ALA A 589 -21.70 -10.94 12.49
CA ALA A 589 -21.33 -11.66 13.71
C ALA A 589 -22.31 -11.38 14.85
N MET A 590 -22.78 -10.14 14.99
CA MET A 590 -23.82 -9.79 15.97
C MET A 590 -25.15 -10.50 15.65
N ALA A 591 -25.62 -10.40 14.41
CA ALA A 591 -26.93 -10.90 14.00
C ALA A 591 -27.02 -12.44 14.00
N LYS A 592 -25.97 -13.14 13.54
CA LYS A 592 -25.96 -14.60 13.38
C LYS A 592 -25.32 -15.32 14.57
N GLY A 593 -24.41 -14.67 15.28
CA GLY A 593 -23.77 -15.19 16.49
C GLY A 593 -24.48 -14.83 17.79
N ASN A 594 -25.54 -14.02 17.73
CA ASN A 594 -26.22 -13.46 18.90
C ASN A 594 -25.25 -12.77 19.87
N LEU A 595 -24.26 -12.06 19.30
CA LEU A 595 -23.24 -11.32 20.02
C LEU A 595 -23.65 -9.86 20.17
N ASN A 596 -23.31 -9.23 21.29
CA ASN A 596 -23.37 -7.78 21.40
C ASN A 596 -22.19 -7.11 20.66
N SER A 597 -22.19 -5.78 20.54
CA SER A 597 -21.16 -5.03 19.80
C SER A 597 -19.73 -5.29 20.33
N GLN A 598 -19.55 -5.29 21.65
CA GLN A 598 -18.23 -5.50 22.27
C GLN A 598 -17.75 -6.94 22.07
N GLU A 599 -18.64 -7.91 22.17
CA GLU A 599 -18.34 -9.32 21.91
C GLU A 599 -17.96 -9.56 20.43
N ALA A 600 -18.65 -8.91 19.49
CA ALA A 600 -18.35 -9.00 18.07
C ALA A 600 -17.00 -8.35 17.72
N GLU A 601 -16.68 -7.19 18.32
CA GLU A 601 -15.35 -6.58 18.17
C GLU A 601 -14.24 -7.45 18.74
N LEU A 602 -14.45 -8.06 19.91
CA LEU A 602 -13.51 -8.99 20.51
C LEU A 602 -13.35 -10.26 19.67
N PHE A 603 -14.44 -10.77 19.10
CA PHE A 603 -14.43 -11.89 18.16
C PHE A 603 -13.50 -11.59 16.97
N TRP A 604 -13.66 -10.43 16.32
CA TRP A 604 -12.82 -10.06 15.19
C TRP A 604 -11.37 -9.74 15.56
N THR A 605 -11.14 -9.20 16.77
CA THR A 605 -9.79 -9.01 17.31
C THR A 605 -9.07 -10.37 17.44
N ARG A 606 -9.74 -11.38 18.00
CA ARG A 606 -9.18 -12.74 18.10
C ARG A 606 -8.97 -13.38 16.73
N LYS A 607 -9.87 -13.15 15.76
CA LYS A 607 -9.70 -13.62 14.37
C LYS A 607 -8.49 -12.98 13.69
N LYS A 608 -8.22 -11.69 13.92
CA LYS A 608 -7.01 -10.99 13.44
C LYS A 608 -5.74 -11.61 14.03
N GLU A 609 -5.70 -11.77 15.35
CA GLU A 609 -4.55 -12.37 16.06
C GLU A 609 -4.27 -13.81 15.61
N ALA A 610 -5.32 -14.59 15.34
CA ALA A 610 -5.21 -15.96 14.84
C ALA A 610 -4.88 -16.06 13.33
N GLY A 611 -4.76 -14.94 12.61
CA GLY A 611 -4.54 -14.94 11.16
C GLY A 611 -5.72 -15.49 10.34
N GLN A 612 -6.93 -15.45 10.91
CA GLN A 612 -8.18 -15.89 10.28
C GLN A 612 -8.93 -14.74 9.59
N TYR A 613 -8.63 -13.49 9.95
CA TYR A 613 -9.02 -12.30 9.20
C TYR A 613 -7.78 -11.52 8.79
N ILE A 614 -7.60 -11.32 7.48
CA ILE A 614 -6.50 -10.55 6.94
C ILE A 614 -7.05 -9.53 5.95
N ALA A 615 -6.80 -8.26 6.22
CA ALA A 615 -7.11 -7.17 5.31
C ALA A 615 -5.81 -6.57 4.77
N GLU A 616 -5.60 -6.67 3.46
CA GLU A 616 -4.56 -5.95 2.74
C GLU A 616 -5.23 -4.81 1.96
N THR A 617 -5.33 -3.65 2.60
CA THR A 617 -5.93 -2.47 1.99
C THR A 617 -4.91 -1.37 1.77
N TRP A 618 -5.11 -0.57 0.73
CA TRP A 618 -4.18 0.47 0.26
C TRP A 618 -4.86 1.81 0.00
#